data_AF-A0A8C1FJF9-F1
#
_entry.id   AF-A0A8C1FJF9-F1
#
_cell.length_a   1.000
_cell.length_b   1.000
_cell.length_c   1.000
_cell.angle_alpha   90.00
_cell.angle_beta   90.00
_cell.angle_gamma   90.00
#
_symmetry.space_group_name_H-M   'P 1'
#
loop_
_entity.id
_entity.type
_entity.pdbx_description
1 polymer ?
#
loop_
_entity_poly.entity_id
_entity_poly.type
_entity_poly.pdbx_seq_one_letter_code
_entity_poly.pdbx_strand_id
1 'polypeptide(L)'
;MSVLRDAGFPSFLGPMSKIHLSRPGTMFMVVHLNHADRRKSAIMTKNCNNDYKLKFSLEEEYPDLSQHNNHMAKVLTKDIYNKLRSKSTPSGFTLDDCIQTGVDNPGHPFIMTVGCVAGDEESYEVFKELFDPIISDRHGGYKPTDKHTTDLNWENLKGGDDLDPNYVMSTRVRTGRSIKGFTLPTTNSRGERRAVEKLSIEALNSLDGEFKGKYYPLKDMSDKEQEQLIADHFLFDKPVSPLLLAAGMARDWPDARGIWHNDNKTFLVWVNEEDHLRVISMQKGGNMKEVFKRFCVGLQKIEDVFKKHNHGFMWNEHLGFILTCPSNLGTGLRGGVHVKLPKLSTHAKFEEILTRLRLQKRGTGGVDTASVGGVFDISNADRLGSSEVQQVQLVVDGVKLMIEMEKKLEKGESIDDIHAILTFPRDTPPCSLFSYFFFSFLSSLLSSFSCTFPYLPVPPVTSWDQTST
;
A
#
# COMPACT_ATOMS: atom_id res chain seq x y z
N MET A 1 -39.19 -47.39 -25.98
CA MET A 1 -38.96 -48.82 -26.26
C MET A 1 -38.22 -49.40 -25.06
N SER A 2 -38.86 -50.02 -24.07
CA SER A 2 -39.40 -51.41 -24.05
C SER A 2 -38.25 -52.45 -24.13
N VAL A 3 -38.02 -53.49 -23.31
CA VAL A 3 -38.67 -54.24 -22.19
C VAL A 3 -37.55 -55.20 -21.65
N LEU A 4 -37.43 -55.59 -20.36
CA LEU A 4 -37.73 -56.92 -19.72
C LEU A 4 -36.81 -57.06 -18.47
N ARG A 5 -37.28 -57.27 -17.21
CA ARG A 5 -37.80 -58.50 -16.52
C ARG A 5 -36.76 -59.65 -16.46
N ASP A 6 -36.56 -60.45 -15.40
CA ASP A 6 -37.18 -60.65 -14.08
C ASP A 6 -36.33 -61.71 -13.30
N ALA A 7 -36.70 -61.94 -12.03
CA ALA A 7 -36.48 -63.14 -11.17
C ALA A 7 -35.25 -63.13 -10.23
N GLY A 8 -35.36 -63.44 -8.93
CA GLY A 8 -36.49 -63.86 -8.10
C GLY A 8 -36.02 -64.09 -6.65
N PHE A 9 -36.88 -63.78 -5.68
CA PHE A 9 -36.72 -64.13 -4.25
C PHE A 9 -37.26 -65.55 -3.98
N PRO A 10 -36.83 -66.18 -2.86
CA PRO A 10 -37.82 -66.50 -1.84
C PRO A 10 -37.35 -66.19 -0.40
N SER A 11 -38.35 -66.03 0.47
CA SER A 11 -38.25 -65.77 1.90
C SER A 11 -38.49 -67.06 2.70
N PHE A 12 -37.84 -67.22 3.87
CA PHE A 12 -38.34 -68.06 4.97
C PHE A 12 -37.76 -67.59 6.33
N LEU A 13 -38.64 -67.51 7.33
CA LEU A 13 -38.43 -67.17 8.74
C LEU A 13 -38.01 -68.40 9.58
N GLY A 14 -37.20 -68.22 10.64
CA GLY A 14 -37.06 -69.20 11.76
C GLY A 14 -35.74 -69.09 12.57
N PRO A 15 -35.70 -69.45 13.88
CA PRO A 15 -35.06 -68.62 14.92
C PRO A 15 -33.75 -69.13 15.57
N MET A 16 -33.10 -68.21 16.29
CA MET A 16 -32.05 -68.32 17.35
C MET A 16 -31.33 -69.66 17.60
N SER A 17 -30.00 -69.61 17.61
CA SER A 17 -29.20 -70.25 18.67
C SER A 17 -27.82 -69.61 18.84
N LYS A 18 -27.46 -69.39 20.11
CA LYS A 18 -26.22 -68.85 20.65
C LYS A 18 -24.97 -69.58 20.13
N ILE A 19 -23.95 -68.83 19.74
CA ILE A 19 -22.54 -69.27 19.90
C ILE A 19 -21.78 -68.13 20.58
N HIS A 20 -21.40 -68.39 21.83
CA HIS A 20 -20.43 -67.62 22.59
C HIS A 20 -19.06 -68.20 22.26
N LEU A 21 -18.15 -67.38 21.73
CA LEU A 21 -16.71 -67.62 21.83
C LEU A 21 -15.99 -66.29 22.00
N SER A 22 -15.48 -66.16 23.22
CA SER A 22 -14.63 -65.13 23.79
C SER A 22 -13.31 -64.92 23.03
N ARG A 23 -12.92 -63.66 22.79
CA ARG A 23 -11.65 -63.02 23.22
C ARG A 23 -11.50 -61.60 22.60
N PRO A 24 -10.63 -60.73 23.17
CA PRO A 24 -11.00 -59.34 23.43
C PRO A 24 -10.36 -58.32 22.49
N GLY A 25 -10.92 -57.11 22.48
CA GLY A 25 -10.13 -55.90 22.27
C GLY A 25 -10.32 -55.17 20.94
N THR A 26 -11.43 -54.46 20.80
CA THR A 26 -11.39 -53.11 20.19
C THR A 26 -12.56 -52.31 20.75
N MET A 27 -12.30 -51.57 21.82
CA MET A 27 -13.26 -50.61 22.36
C MET A 27 -13.29 -49.43 21.38
N PHE A 28 -14.39 -49.28 20.63
CA PHE A 28 -14.67 -48.03 19.94
C PHE A 28 -14.93 -46.97 21.00
N MET A 29 -13.88 -46.21 21.35
CA MET A 29 -14.00 -45.05 22.20
C MET A 29 -14.68 -43.95 21.39
N VAL A 30 -16.00 -43.87 21.51
CA VAL A 30 -16.76 -42.67 21.12
C VAL A 30 -16.35 -41.58 22.11
N VAL A 31 -15.36 -40.78 21.74
CA VAL A 31 -14.97 -39.59 22.50
C VAL A 31 -16.06 -38.55 22.29
N HIS A 32 -17.00 -38.46 23.22
CA HIS A 32 -17.76 -37.23 23.44
C HIS A 32 -16.77 -36.14 23.86
N LEU A 33 -16.43 -35.25 22.94
CA LEU A 33 -15.64 -34.06 23.22
C LEU A 33 -16.49 -33.09 24.05
N ASN A 34 -16.34 -33.16 25.37
CA ASN A 34 -16.87 -32.16 26.27
C ASN A 34 -16.19 -30.80 26.02
N HIS A 35 -17.02 -29.76 25.95
CA HIS A 35 -16.67 -28.42 25.45
C HIS A 35 -15.99 -27.52 26.51
N ALA A 36 -15.05 -28.05 27.30
CA ALA A 36 -14.40 -27.29 28.37
C ALA A 36 -13.02 -27.85 28.73
N ASP A 37 -12.00 -27.57 27.90
CA ASP A 37 -10.62 -27.27 28.32
C ASP A 37 -9.72 -27.11 27.08
N ARG A 38 -9.73 -25.92 26.45
CA ARG A 38 -8.65 -25.50 25.55
C ARG A 38 -7.77 -24.50 26.29
N ARG A 39 -6.87 -25.01 27.14
CA ARG A 39 -5.68 -24.24 27.49
C ARG A 39 -4.85 -24.07 26.22
N LYS A 40 -4.91 -22.86 25.63
CA LYS A 40 -4.00 -22.44 24.56
C LYS A 40 -2.58 -22.36 25.14
N SER A 41 -1.86 -23.47 25.17
CA SER A 41 -0.41 -23.41 25.03
C SER A 41 -0.16 -22.98 23.58
N ALA A 42 0.35 -21.76 23.39
CA ALA A 42 0.86 -21.36 22.09
C ALA A 42 2.04 -22.29 21.78
N ILE A 43 1.82 -23.30 20.93
CA ILE A 43 2.91 -24.06 20.33
C ILE A 43 3.63 -23.05 19.44
N MET A 44 4.74 -22.49 19.94
CA MET A 44 5.63 -21.68 19.12
C MET A 44 6.10 -22.55 17.96
N THR A 45 5.80 -22.13 16.74
CA THR A 45 6.20 -22.85 15.53
C THR A 45 7.72 -22.72 15.41
N LYS A 46 8.45 -23.81 15.69
CA LYS A 46 9.92 -23.77 15.65
C LYS A 46 10.40 -23.94 14.21
N ASN A 47 11.11 -22.94 13.68
CA ASN A 47 11.79 -23.07 12.38
C ASN A 47 13.07 -23.90 12.55
N CYS A 48 12.96 -25.21 12.28
CA CYS A 48 14.04 -26.18 12.46
C CYS A 48 15.26 -25.93 11.55
N ASN A 49 15.09 -25.23 10.41
CA ASN A 49 16.24 -24.88 9.57
C ASN A 49 17.13 -23.82 10.23
N ASN A 50 16.56 -22.88 10.98
CA ASN A 50 17.34 -21.88 11.71
C ASN A 50 18.22 -22.53 12.79
N ASP A 51 17.76 -23.62 13.42
CA ASP A 51 18.58 -24.39 14.38
C ASP A 51 19.86 -24.95 13.75
N TYR A 52 19.84 -25.29 12.45
CA TYR A 52 21.04 -25.73 11.73
C TYR A 52 21.96 -24.56 11.40
N LYS A 53 21.42 -23.41 10.99
CA LYS A 53 22.21 -22.19 10.72
C LYS A 53 22.96 -21.71 11.95
N LEU A 54 22.35 -21.82 13.13
CA LEU A 54 22.97 -21.47 14.41
C LEU A 54 24.13 -22.39 14.83
N LYS A 55 24.38 -23.49 14.10
CA LYS A 55 25.60 -24.31 14.27
C LYS A 55 26.82 -23.69 13.57
N PHE A 56 26.60 -22.77 12.65
CA PHE A 56 27.65 -22.03 11.95
C PHE A 56 27.86 -20.67 12.60
N SER A 57 29.08 -20.17 12.49
CA SER A 57 29.49 -18.89 13.06
C SER A 57 28.74 -17.70 12.44
N LEU A 58 28.89 -16.53 13.06
CA LEU A 58 28.39 -15.27 12.51
C LEU A 58 28.91 -15.01 11.09
N GLU A 59 30.21 -15.24 10.88
CA GLU A 59 30.91 -14.92 9.64
C GLU A 59 30.52 -15.84 8.48
N GLU A 60 30.18 -17.09 8.78
CA GLU A 60 29.78 -18.07 7.76
C GLU A 60 28.38 -17.83 7.19
N GLU A 61 27.53 -17.13 7.93
CA GLU A 61 26.11 -16.93 7.57
C GLU A 61 25.78 -15.45 7.29
N TYR A 62 26.67 -14.52 7.65
CA TYR A 62 26.49 -13.10 7.32
C TYR A 62 26.54 -12.91 5.78
N PRO A 63 25.56 -12.22 5.18
CA PRO A 63 25.50 -12.07 3.72
C PRO A 63 26.63 -11.17 3.19
N ASP A 64 27.17 -11.51 2.02
CA ASP A 64 28.03 -10.59 1.27
C ASP A 64 27.16 -9.51 0.60
N LEU A 65 27.30 -8.28 1.08
CA LEU A 65 26.56 -7.11 0.63
C LEU A 65 27.47 -6.07 -0.04
N SER A 66 28.69 -6.46 -0.44
CA SER A 66 29.73 -5.54 -0.91
C SER A 66 29.37 -4.78 -2.20
N GLN A 67 28.44 -5.31 -3.00
CA GLN A 67 27.97 -4.71 -4.27
C GLN A 67 26.52 -4.23 -4.18
N HIS A 68 25.98 -4.10 -2.96
CA HIS A 68 24.56 -3.84 -2.74
C HIS A 68 24.27 -2.36 -2.48
N ASN A 69 23.14 -1.91 -3.00
CA ASN A 69 22.60 -0.57 -2.92
C ASN A 69 21.07 -0.63 -2.73
N ASN A 70 20.67 -1.07 -1.54
CA ASN A 70 19.31 -1.06 -1.04
C ASN A 70 19.30 -0.63 0.44
N HIS A 71 18.15 -0.21 0.97
CA HIS A 71 18.08 0.31 2.35
C HIS A 71 18.52 -0.73 3.40
N MET A 72 18.15 -2.01 3.23
CA MET A 72 18.56 -3.10 4.12
C MET A 72 20.09 -3.23 4.17
N ALA A 73 20.77 -3.25 3.02
CA ALA A 73 22.22 -3.40 2.95
C ALA A 73 22.99 -2.22 3.57
N LYS A 74 22.40 -1.01 3.57
CA LYS A 74 22.98 0.16 4.25
C LYS A 74 22.89 0.09 5.77
N VAL A 75 21.90 -0.65 6.29
CA VAL A 75 21.59 -0.71 7.73
C VAL A 75 22.16 -1.97 8.37
N LEU A 76 22.13 -3.11 7.68
CA LEU A 76 22.55 -4.38 8.26
C LEU A 76 24.04 -4.32 8.62
N THR A 77 24.34 -4.63 9.87
CA THR A 77 25.69 -4.82 10.38
C THR A 77 25.84 -6.21 10.99
N LYS A 78 27.07 -6.67 11.15
CA LYS A 78 27.37 -7.92 11.86
C LYS A 78 26.78 -7.94 13.28
N ASP A 79 26.77 -6.80 13.97
CA ASP A 79 26.20 -6.69 15.31
C ASP A 79 24.68 -6.86 15.31
N ILE A 80 23.97 -6.18 14.40
CA ILE A 80 22.52 -6.33 14.23
C ILE A 80 22.20 -7.78 13.85
N TYR A 81 22.92 -8.35 12.87
CA TYR A 81 22.70 -9.72 12.41
C TYR A 81 22.93 -10.73 13.55
N ASN A 82 24.03 -10.61 14.30
CA ASN A 82 24.32 -11.49 15.44
C ASN A 82 23.21 -11.45 16.51
N LYS A 83 22.69 -10.26 16.80
CA LYS A 83 21.63 -10.08 17.81
C LYS A 83 20.28 -10.64 17.37
N LEU A 84 19.97 -10.56 16.08
CA LEU A 84 18.66 -10.89 15.53
C LEU A 84 18.57 -12.28 14.87
N ARG A 85 19.66 -12.88 14.40
CA ARG A 85 19.64 -14.15 13.61
C ARG A 85 19.05 -15.36 14.35
N SER A 86 19.11 -15.35 15.69
CA SER A 86 18.51 -16.41 16.53
C SER A 86 17.03 -16.18 16.84
N LYS A 87 16.49 -15.00 16.48
CA LYS A 87 15.09 -14.65 16.73
C LYS A 87 14.18 -15.21 15.66
N SER A 88 12.94 -15.47 16.05
CA SER A 88 11.84 -15.75 15.13
C SER A 88 10.55 -15.15 15.69
N THR A 89 9.63 -14.82 14.79
CA THR A 89 8.27 -14.40 15.16
C THR A 89 7.45 -15.63 15.60
N PRO A 90 6.23 -15.45 16.15
CA PRO A 90 5.38 -16.59 16.52
C PRO A 90 5.07 -17.56 15.36
N SER A 91 5.08 -17.07 14.11
CA SER A 91 4.89 -17.89 12.91
C SER A 91 6.14 -18.66 12.47
N GLY A 92 7.30 -18.34 13.06
CA GLY A 92 8.59 -18.91 12.70
C GLY A 92 9.36 -18.11 11.63
N PHE A 93 8.88 -16.93 11.24
CA PHE A 93 9.59 -16.02 10.33
C PHE A 93 10.88 -15.51 10.98
N THR A 94 11.99 -15.50 10.23
CA THR A 94 13.33 -15.20 10.73
C THR A 94 13.91 -13.93 10.11
N LEU A 95 15.06 -13.48 10.63
CA LEU A 95 15.81 -12.37 10.03
C LEU A 95 16.23 -12.67 8.59
N ASP A 96 16.66 -13.90 8.30
CA ASP A 96 17.09 -14.26 6.94
C ASP A 96 15.93 -14.21 5.95
N ASP A 97 14.74 -14.68 6.36
CA ASP A 97 13.54 -14.56 5.54
C ASP A 97 13.19 -13.09 5.25
N CYS A 98 13.41 -12.20 6.23
CA CYS A 98 13.19 -10.77 6.10
C CYS A 98 14.12 -10.13 5.06
N ILE A 99 15.41 -10.47 5.05
CA ILE A 99 16.43 -9.81 4.22
C ILE A 99 16.69 -10.47 2.87
N GLN A 100 16.20 -11.70 2.65
CA GLN A 100 16.54 -12.51 1.47
C GLN A 100 16.36 -11.75 0.15
N THR A 101 15.26 -11.02 0.00
CA THR A 101 15.01 -10.22 -1.22
C THR A 101 16.09 -9.16 -1.45
N GLY A 102 16.61 -8.52 -0.40
CA GLY A 102 17.69 -7.55 -0.54
C GLY A 102 19.05 -8.20 -0.77
N VAL A 103 19.28 -9.41 -0.26
CA VAL A 103 20.50 -10.19 -0.55
C VAL A 103 20.52 -10.61 -2.02
N ASP A 104 19.41 -11.13 -2.53
CA ASP A 104 19.30 -11.62 -3.91
C ASP A 104 19.26 -10.50 -4.95
N ASN A 105 18.85 -9.29 -4.54
CA ASN A 105 18.69 -8.14 -5.42
C ASN A 105 19.63 -7.00 -4.97
N PRO A 106 20.87 -6.92 -5.51
CA PRO A 106 21.86 -5.93 -5.10
C PRO A 106 21.42 -4.50 -5.37
N GLY A 107 20.47 -4.26 -6.26
CA GLY A 107 19.88 -2.95 -6.48
C GLY A 107 18.81 -3.04 -7.56
N HIS A 108 18.22 -1.89 -7.88
CA HIS A 108 17.31 -1.77 -9.01
C HIS A 108 17.78 -0.65 -9.94
N PRO A 109 17.74 -0.82 -11.27
CA PRO A 109 18.30 0.15 -12.22
C PRO A 109 17.71 1.56 -12.11
N PHE A 110 16.48 1.69 -11.58
CA PHE A 110 15.73 2.94 -11.61
C PHE A 110 15.47 3.57 -10.23
N ILE A 111 15.53 2.80 -9.14
CA ILE A 111 15.12 3.26 -7.81
C ILE A 111 15.96 2.61 -6.70
N MET A 112 16.09 3.30 -5.57
CA MET A 112 16.55 2.69 -4.32
C MET A 112 15.46 1.75 -3.78
N THR A 113 15.77 0.46 -3.66
CA THR A 113 14.83 -0.53 -3.10
C THR A 113 14.98 -0.65 -1.59
N VAL A 114 13.95 -1.16 -0.92
CA VAL A 114 14.01 -1.38 0.54
C VAL A 114 14.94 -2.54 0.89
N GLY A 115 14.86 -3.66 0.17
CA GLY A 115 15.71 -4.82 0.41
C GLY A 115 15.31 -5.70 1.60
N CYS A 116 14.14 -5.47 2.21
CA CYS A 116 13.58 -6.36 3.21
C CYS A 116 12.05 -6.33 3.22
N VAL A 117 11.44 -7.35 3.83
CA VAL A 117 9.99 -7.57 3.90
C VAL A 117 9.58 -8.13 5.26
N ALA A 118 8.35 -7.87 5.67
CA ALA A 118 7.74 -8.50 6.84
C ALA A 118 7.04 -9.83 6.48
N GLY A 119 7.07 -10.78 7.39
CA GLY A 119 6.36 -12.06 7.30
C GLY A 119 5.00 -12.08 8.00
N ASP A 120 4.86 -11.22 8.99
CA ASP A 120 3.68 -11.07 9.86
C ASP A 120 3.73 -9.71 10.58
N GLU A 121 2.70 -9.41 11.37
CA GLU A 121 2.61 -8.16 12.13
C GLU A 121 3.78 -8.02 13.13
N GLU A 122 4.15 -9.13 13.78
CA GLU A 122 5.20 -9.20 14.78
C GLU A 122 6.61 -8.97 14.23
N SER A 123 6.83 -9.20 12.93
CA SER A 123 8.11 -8.96 12.26
C SER A 123 8.66 -7.56 12.53
N TYR A 124 7.79 -6.54 12.51
CA TYR A 124 8.18 -5.15 12.73
C TYR A 124 8.64 -4.87 14.17
N GLU A 125 8.21 -5.65 15.16
CA GLU A 125 8.68 -5.51 16.54
C GLU A 125 9.87 -6.42 16.83
N VAL A 126 9.82 -7.69 16.41
CA VAL A 126 10.89 -8.67 16.66
C VAL A 126 12.20 -8.25 16.00
N PHE A 127 12.13 -7.65 14.81
CA PHE A 127 13.29 -7.21 14.04
C PHE A 127 13.40 -5.68 13.96
N LYS A 128 12.84 -4.95 14.94
CA LYS A 128 12.82 -3.47 14.96
C LYS A 128 14.20 -2.83 14.82
N GLU A 129 15.25 -3.45 15.35
CA GLU A 129 16.62 -2.92 15.24
C GLU A 129 17.14 -2.88 13.80
N LEU A 130 16.58 -3.70 12.92
CA LEU A 130 16.77 -3.60 11.47
C LEU A 130 15.72 -2.69 10.82
N PHE A 131 14.43 -2.85 11.16
CA PHE A 131 13.35 -2.13 10.49
C PHE A 131 13.35 -0.62 10.78
N ASP A 132 13.58 -0.20 12.02
CA ASP A 132 13.48 1.19 12.44
C ASP A 132 14.44 2.12 11.65
N PRO A 133 15.75 1.81 11.49
CA PRO A 133 16.63 2.63 10.67
C PRO A 133 16.27 2.60 9.18
N ILE A 134 15.79 1.46 8.66
CA ILE A 134 15.34 1.32 7.27
C ILE A 134 14.10 2.20 7.02
N ILE A 135 13.14 2.17 7.94
CA ILE A 135 11.91 2.97 7.88
C ILE A 135 12.27 4.45 7.95
N SER A 136 13.16 4.84 8.85
CA SER A 136 13.65 6.22 8.95
C SER A 136 14.30 6.68 7.64
N ASP A 137 15.24 5.92 7.07
CA ASP A 137 15.91 6.28 5.81
C ASP A 137 14.91 6.35 4.64
N ARG A 138 14.01 5.36 4.53
CA ARG A 138 13.03 5.30 3.45
C ARG A 138 11.97 6.40 3.55
N HIS A 139 11.55 6.79 4.74
CA HIS A 139 10.47 7.77 4.97
C HIS A 139 10.99 9.13 5.46
N GLY A 140 12.20 9.51 5.04
CA GLY A 140 12.69 10.89 5.17
C GLY A 140 12.95 11.33 6.61
N GLY A 141 13.43 10.41 7.45
CA GLY A 141 13.79 10.66 8.85
C GLY A 141 12.70 10.36 9.86
N TYR A 142 11.69 9.58 9.51
CA TYR A 142 10.62 9.15 10.43
C TYR A 142 11.19 8.30 11.58
N LYS A 143 11.17 8.85 12.79
CA LYS A 143 11.86 8.28 13.96
C LYS A 143 11.02 7.22 14.66
N PRO A 144 11.63 6.27 15.40
CA PRO A 144 10.91 5.29 16.22
C PRO A 144 9.97 5.90 17.27
N THR A 145 10.19 7.17 17.62
CA THR A 145 9.36 7.93 18.58
C THR A 145 8.21 8.68 17.92
N ASP A 146 8.21 8.82 16.61
CA ASP A 146 7.18 9.55 15.89
C ASP A 146 5.89 8.71 15.86
N LYS A 147 4.75 9.39 15.69
CA LYS A 147 3.44 8.74 15.61
C LYS A 147 2.81 8.99 14.26
N HIS A 148 2.07 8.02 13.76
CA HIS A 148 1.39 8.13 12.49
C HIS A 148 -0.03 8.67 12.71
N THR A 149 -0.45 9.58 11.84
CA THR A 149 -1.80 10.12 11.84
C THR A 149 -2.55 9.56 10.65
N THR A 150 -3.68 8.89 10.90
CA THR A 150 -4.63 8.46 9.88
C THR A 150 -5.77 9.47 9.79
N ASP A 151 -6.15 9.89 8.58
CA ASP A 151 -7.31 10.74 8.34
C ASP A 151 -7.98 10.33 7.02
N LEU A 152 -9.02 9.51 7.13
CA LEU A 152 -9.87 9.09 6.02
C LEU A 152 -11.13 9.97 5.88
N ASN A 153 -11.22 11.12 6.58
CA ASN A 153 -12.30 12.07 6.36
C ASN A 153 -12.08 12.85 5.07
N TRP A 154 -12.62 12.33 3.97
CA TRP A 154 -12.50 12.92 2.64
C TRP A 154 -13.05 14.35 2.53
N GLU A 155 -13.91 14.79 3.45
CA GLU A 155 -14.45 16.15 3.47
C GLU A 155 -13.37 17.19 3.79
N ASN A 156 -12.30 16.79 4.47
CA ASN A 156 -11.16 17.65 4.79
C ASN A 156 -10.30 18.00 3.56
N LEU A 157 -10.49 17.31 2.42
CA LEU A 157 -9.79 17.62 1.17
C LEU A 157 -10.33 18.93 0.56
N LYS A 158 -9.44 19.89 0.32
CA LYS A 158 -9.76 21.21 -0.26
C LYS A 158 -9.52 21.19 -1.77
N GLY A 159 -10.56 21.46 -2.55
CA GLY A 159 -10.53 21.40 -4.01
C GLY A 159 -10.26 19.98 -4.53
N GLY A 160 -9.62 19.88 -5.69
CA GLY A 160 -9.27 18.59 -6.32
C GLY A 160 -10.41 17.96 -7.11
N ASP A 161 -11.55 18.64 -7.20
CA ASP A 161 -12.70 18.32 -8.04
C ASP A 161 -12.59 18.87 -9.48
N ASP A 162 -11.53 19.65 -9.75
CA ASP A 162 -11.38 20.53 -10.90
C ASP A 162 -9.99 20.45 -11.57
N LEU A 163 -9.22 19.37 -11.36
CA LEU A 163 -7.93 19.25 -12.07
C LEU A 163 -8.17 19.25 -13.58
N ASP A 164 -7.44 20.10 -14.31
CA ASP A 164 -7.74 20.40 -15.71
C ASP A 164 -7.75 19.12 -16.59
N PRO A 165 -8.92 18.72 -17.13
CA PRO A 165 -9.06 17.46 -17.86
C PRO A 165 -8.35 17.47 -19.23
N ASN A 166 -7.89 18.62 -19.72
CA ASN A 166 -7.05 18.67 -20.92
C ASN A 166 -5.67 18.05 -20.67
N TYR A 167 -5.18 18.17 -19.43
CA TYR A 167 -3.88 17.63 -19.00
C TYR A 167 -4.05 16.32 -18.24
N VAL A 168 -5.01 16.26 -17.28
CA VAL A 168 -5.26 15.08 -16.45
C VAL A 168 -6.20 14.09 -17.15
N MET A 169 -5.63 12.98 -17.59
CA MET A 169 -6.35 11.93 -18.32
C MET A 169 -7.14 10.99 -17.40
N SER A 170 -6.59 10.72 -16.21
CA SER A 170 -7.22 9.86 -15.22
C SER A 170 -6.64 10.10 -13.85
N THR A 171 -7.44 9.81 -12.84
CA THR A 171 -7.11 9.98 -11.43
C THR A 171 -7.31 8.67 -10.67
N ARG A 172 -6.40 8.36 -9.75
CA ARG A 172 -6.39 7.10 -8.99
C ARG A 172 -5.87 7.31 -7.58
N VAL A 173 -6.54 6.70 -6.60
CA VAL A 173 -6.05 6.54 -5.24
C VAL A 173 -6.02 5.05 -4.91
N ARG A 174 -4.91 4.55 -4.39
CA ARG A 174 -4.78 3.15 -3.97
C ARG A 174 -4.11 3.03 -2.61
N THR A 175 -4.39 1.95 -1.90
CA THR A 175 -3.64 1.54 -0.70
C THR A 175 -3.58 0.02 -0.57
N GLY A 176 -2.77 -0.48 0.36
CA GLY A 176 -2.85 -1.86 0.84
C GLY A 176 -3.56 -1.97 2.19
N ARG A 177 -4.14 -3.14 2.49
CA ARG A 177 -4.58 -3.51 3.84
C ARG A 177 -4.22 -4.96 4.15
N SER A 178 -3.68 -5.20 5.34
CA SER A 178 -3.41 -6.54 5.87
C SER A 178 -4.44 -6.90 6.92
N ILE A 179 -5.04 -8.08 6.81
CA ILE A 179 -6.01 -8.62 7.78
C ILE A 179 -5.27 -9.19 9.01
N LYS A 180 -5.61 -8.71 10.20
CA LYS A 180 -4.98 -9.12 11.46
C LYS A 180 -5.22 -10.60 11.79
N GLY A 181 -4.17 -11.26 12.29
CA GLY A 181 -4.18 -12.67 12.66
C GLY A 181 -3.82 -13.64 11.54
N PHE A 182 -3.42 -13.14 10.37
CA PHE A 182 -2.87 -13.94 9.27
C PHE A 182 -1.45 -13.47 8.98
N THR A 183 -0.54 -14.38 8.66
CA THR A 183 0.79 -14.02 8.13
C THR A 183 0.67 -13.36 6.75
N LEU A 184 1.66 -12.54 6.38
CA LEU A 184 1.72 -11.76 5.14
C LEU A 184 2.11 -12.65 3.93
N PRO A 185 1.95 -12.17 2.67
CA PRO A 185 2.15 -12.98 1.45
C PRO A 185 3.51 -13.67 1.31
N THR A 186 4.56 -13.13 1.93
CA THR A 186 5.90 -13.73 2.00
C THR A 186 5.88 -15.09 2.68
N THR A 187 5.11 -15.23 3.77
CA THR A 187 5.15 -16.37 4.69
C THR A 187 3.87 -17.21 4.65
N ASN A 188 2.75 -16.63 4.22
CA ASN A 188 1.46 -17.29 4.36
C ASN A 188 1.41 -18.68 3.73
N SER A 189 0.80 -19.59 4.49
CA SER A 189 0.48 -20.92 4.00
C SER A 189 -0.65 -20.86 2.98
N ARG A 190 -0.82 -21.90 2.16
CA ARG A 190 -2.02 -22.03 1.29
C ARG A 190 -3.32 -21.90 2.08
N GLY A 191 -3.35 -22.43 3.31
CA GLY A 191 -4.52 -22.36 4.19
C GLY A 191 -4.86 -20.94 4.62
N GLU A 192 -3.88 -20.18 5.11
CA GLU A 192 -4.07 -18.78 5.48
C GLU A 192 -4.45 -17.91 4.28
N ARG A 193 -3.80 -18.11 3.13
CA ARG A 193 -4.11 -17.36 1.91
C ARG A 193 -5.56 -17.57 1.45
N ARG A 194 -6.04 -18.80 1.47
CA ARG A 194 -7.45 -19.15 1.17
C ARG A 194 -8.42 -18.59 2.22
N ALA A 195 -8.01 -18.52 3.49
CA ALA A 195 -8.83 -17.91 4.53
C ALA A 195 -8.96 -16.40 4.33
N VAL A 196 -7.87 -15.72 3.99
CA VAL A 196 -7.85 -14.29 3.58
C VAL A 196 -8.77 -14.08 2.39
N GLU A 197 -8.65 -14.90 1.34
CA GLU A 197 -9.49 -14.82 0.14
C GLU A 197 -10.97 -14.97 0.49
N LYS A 198 -11.32 -16.02 1.25
CA LYS A 198 -12.71 -16.29 1.64
C LYS A 198 -13.34 -15.12 2.39
N LEU A 199 -12.65 -14.58 3.41
CA LEU A 199 -13.12 -13.43 4.18
C LEU A 199 -13.25 -12.18 3.31
N SER A 200 -12.31 -11.99 2.37
CA SER A 200 -12.33 -10.86 1.43
C SER A 200 -13.52 -10.95 0.48
N ILE A 201 -13.82 -12.13 -0.07
CA ILE A 201 -14.97 -12.35 -0.95
C ILE A 201 -16.28 -12.06 -0.20
N GLU A 202 -16.41 -12.54 1.04
CA GLU A 202 -17.59 -12.28 1.88
C GLU A 202 -17.78 -10.78 2.12
N ALA A 203 -16.71 -10.07 2.49
CA ALA A 203 -16.76 -8.62 2.68
C ALA A 203 -17.14 -7.88 1.39
N LEU A 204 -16.49 -8.19 0.28
CA LEU A 204 -16.66 -7.49 -0.99
C LEU A 204 -18.01 -7.77 -1.65
N ASN A 205 -18.54 -9.00 -1.54
CA ASN A 205 -19.86 -9.34 -2.07
C ASN A 205 -21.01 -8.78 -1.22
N SER A 206 -20.75 -8.36 0.02
CA SER A 206 -21.74 -7.68 0.86
C SER A 206 -21.90 -6.19 0.54
N LEU A 207 -20.99 -5.62 -0.28
CA LEU A 207 -21.04 -4.22 -0.68
C LEU A 207 -22.22 -3.95 -1.62
N ASP A 208 -22.85 -2.79 -1.42
CA ASP A 208 -24.07 -2.37 -2.11
C ASP A 208 -23.94 -0.96 -2.71
N GLY A 209 -25.00 -0.51 -3.41
CA GLY A 209 -25.05 0.80 -4.05
C GLY A 209 -23.96 0.96 -5.10
N GLU A 210 -23.22 2.08 -5.06
CA GLU A 210 -22.10 2.35 -5.99
C GLU A 210 -20.94 1.35 -5.85
N PHE A 211 -20.89 0.59 -4.74
CA PHE A 211 -19.87 -0.42 -4.46
C PHE A 211 -20.33 -1.83 -4.77
N LYS A 212 -21.52 -2.05 -5.32
CA LYS A 212 -21.93 -3.38 -5.77
C LYS A 212 -20.98 -3.85 -6.88
N GLY A 213 -20.53 -5.10 -6.79
CA GLY A 213 -19.55 -5.64 -7.73
C GLY A 213 -19.48 -7.16 -7.77
N LYS A 214 -18.46 -7.67 -8.47
CA LYS A 214 -18.22 -9.11 -8.69
C LYS A 214 -16.75 -9.46 -8.43
N TYR A 215 -16.52 -10.62 -7.82
CA TYR A 215 -15.20 -11.24 -7.69
C TYR A 215 -14.90 -12.17 -8.86
N TYR A 216 -13.65 -12.16 -9.31
CA TYR A 216 -13.09 -12.96 -10.39
C TYR A 216 -11.85 -13.68 -9.87
N PRO A 217 -11.95 -14.97 -9.49
CA PRO A 217 -10.78 -15.77 -9.10
C PRO A 217 -9.87 -15.96 -10.32
N LEU A 218 -8.56 -15.79 -10.16
CA LEU A 218 -7.61 -15.95 -11.26
C LEU A 218 -7.57 -17.38 -11.80
N LYS A 219 -7.78 -18.38 -10.93
CA LYS A 219 -7.69 -19.80 -11.29
C LYS A 219 -8.75 -20.24 -12.30
N ASP A 220 -9.95 -19.67 -12.21
CA ASP A 220 -11.12 -20.09 -13.00
C ASP A 220 -11.58 -18.97 -13.96
N MET A 221 -10.72 -17.98 -14.21
CA MET A 221 -10.99 -16.86 -15.12
C MET A 221 -11.02 -17.36 -16.56
N SER A 222 -12.08 -16.99 -17.31
CA SER A 222 -12.13 -17.28 -18.74
C SER A 222 -11.22 -16.35 -19.54
N ASP A 223 -10.75 -16.78 -20.72
CA ASP A 223 -9.93 -15.95 -21.62
C ASP A 223 -10.60 -14.60 -21.92
N LYS A 224 -11.93 -14.60 -22.11
CA LYS A 224 -12.71 -13.38 -22.35
C LYS A 224 -12.71 -12.43 -21.14
N GLU A 225 -12.86 -12.96 -19.92
CA GLU A 225 -12.77 -12.15 -18.70
C GLU A 225 -11.35 -11.60 -18.51
N GLN A 226 -10.35 -12.42 -18.80
CA GLN A 226 -8.94 -12.02 -18.73
C GLN A 226 -8.63 -10.89 -19.71
N GLU A 227 -8.98 -11.05 -20.99
CA GLU A 227 -8.82 -10.02 -22.03
C GLU A 227 -9.53 -8.71 -21.64
N GLN A 228 -10.75 -8.81 -21.10
CA GLN A 228 -11.51 -7.65 -20.65
C GLN A 228 -10.81 -6.93 -19.49
N LEU A 229 -10.32 -7.66 -18.49
CA LEU A 229 -9.60 -7.07 -17.35
C LEU A 229 -8.24 -6.49 -17.76
N ILE A 230 -7.58 -7.04 -18.77
CA ILE A 230 -6.37 -6.44 -19.38
C ILE A 230 -6.73 -5.10 -20.04
N ALA A 231 -7.79 -5.09 -20.86
CA ALA A 231 -8.24 -3.90 -21.58
C ALA A 231 -8.69 -2.77 -20.62
N ASP A 232 -9.29 -3.13 -19.48
CA ASP A 232 -9.67 -2.19 -18.43
C ASP A 232 -8.47 -1.73 -17.56
N HIS A 233 -7.30 -2.33 -17.73
CA HIS A 233 -6.10 -2.16 -16.88
C HIS A 233 -6.32 -2.59 -15.42
N PHE A 234 -7.15 -3.61 -15.20
CA PHE A 234 -7.54 -4.12 -13.88
C PHE A 234 -6.83 -5.42 -13.51
N LEU A 235 -6.42 -6.20 -14.52
CA LEU A 235 -5.71 -7.46 -14.29
C LEU A 235 -4.34 -7.22 -13.66
N PHE A 236 -4.00 -8.04 -12.67
CA PHE A 236 -2.63 -8.27 -12.26
C PHE A 236 -2.26 -9.71 -12.61
N ASP A 237 -1.01 -9.92 -13.00
CA ASP A 237 -0.48 -11.24 -13.38
C ASP A 237 0.52 -11.72 -12.32
N LYS A 238 1.04 -12.93 -12.51
CA LYS A 238 2.07 -13.51 -11.66
C LYS A 238 3.22 -12.50 -11.55
N PRO A 239 3.65 -12.17 -10.32
CA PRO A 239 4.78 -11.28 -10.12
C PRO A 239 5.99 -11.75 -10.93
N VAL A 240 6.49 -10.88 -11.81
CA VAL A 240 7.75 -11.09 -12.54
C VAL A 240 8.92 -10.32 -11.94
N SER A 241 8.63 -9.38 -11.03
CA SER A 241 9.64 -8.62 -10.33
C SER A 241 10.52 -9.55 -9.50
N PRO A 242 11.86 -9.52 -9.66
CA PRO A 242 12.75 -10.37 -8.89
C PRO A 242 12.70 -10.04 -7.39
N LEU A 243 12.30 -8.82 -7.02
CA LEU A 243 12.07 -8.42 -5.63
C LEU A 243 10.95 -9.25 -4.97
N LEU A 244 9.81 -9.36 -5.66
CA LEU A 244 8.64 -10.11 -5.17
C LEU A 244 8.86 -11.63 -5.21
N LEU A 245 9.56 -12.11 -6.25
CA LEU A 245 9.90 -13.52 -6.41
C LEU A 245 10.87 -13.98 -5.32
N ALA A 246 11.95 -13.23 -5.06
CA ALA A 246 12.93 -13.54 -4.02
C ALA A 246 12.34 -13.46 -2.60
N ALA A 247 11.30 -12.63 -2.41
CA ALA A 247 10.54 -12.56 -1.16
C ALA A 247 9.52 -13.71 -0.98
N GLY A 248 9.41 -14.63 -1.93
CA GLY A 248 8.53 -15.80 -1.84
C GLY A 248 7.03 -15.50 -2.03
N MET A 249 6.66 -14.32 -2.53
CA MET A 249 5.25 -13.89 -2.63
C MET A 249 4.47 -14.58 -3.77
N ALA A 250 5.19 -15.14 -4.76
CA ALA A 250 4.58 -15.82 -5.92
C ALA A 250 4.33 -17.33 -5.71
N ARG A 251 4.48 -17.84 -4.48
CA ARG A 251 4.23 -19.26 -4.17
C ARG A 251 2.79 -19.65 -4.47
N ASP A 252 2.64 -20.88 -4.98
CA ASP A 252 1.37 -21.53 -5.30
C ASP A 252 0.47 -20.77 -6.31
N TRP A 253 1.03 -19.86 -7.11
CA TRP A 253 0.24 -19.10 -8.09
C TRP A 253 -0.55 -20.02 -9.06
N PRO A 254 -1.84 -19.74 -9.37
CA PRO A 254 -2.68 -18.60 -8.96
C PRO A 254 -3.58 -18.88 -7.74
N ASP A 255 -3.28 -19.88 -6.90
CA ASP A 255 -4.14 -20.30 -5.78
C ASP A 255 -4.49 -19.15 -4.84
N ALA A 256 -5.80 -18.96 -4.61
CA ALA A 256 -6.39 -17.96 -3.73
C ALA A 256 -6.12 -16.49 -4.10
N ARG A 257 -5.92 -16.21 -5.38
CA ARG A 257 -5.78 -14.85 -5.92
C ARG A 257 -6.95 -14.50 -6.81
N GLY A 258 -7.32 -13.23 -6.80
CA GLY A 258 -8.38 -12.74 -7.67
C GLY A 258 -8.60 -11.25 -7.55
N ILE A 259 -9.51 -10.78 -8.39
CA ILE A 259 -9.83 -9.37 -8.56
C ILE A 259 -11.30 -9.21 -8.24
N TRP A 260 -11.62 -8.21 -7.45
CA TRP A 260 -12.97 -7.70 -7.32
C TRP A 260 -13.03 -6.32 -7.96
N HIS A 261 -14.13 -5.99 -8.63
CA HIS A 261 -14.42 -4.60 -8.98
C HIS A 261 -15.93 -4.33 -8.94
N ASN A 262 -16.29 -3.07 -8.70
CA ASN A 262 -17.68 -2.62 -8.77
C ASN A 262 -18.19 -2.60 -10.23
N ASP A 263 -19.51 -2.61 -10.39
CA ASP A 263 -20.18 -2.65 -11.69
C ASP A 263 -19.77 -1.45 -12.58
N ASN A 264 -19.51 -0.29 -11.96
CA ASN A 264 -19.11 0.94 -12.63
C ASN A 264 -17.62 1.01 -13.00
N LYS A 265 -16.81 0.01 -12.64
CA LYS A 265 -15.36 -0.03 -12.93
C LYS A 265 -14.58 1.18 -12.36
N THR A 266 -14.98 1.66 -11.18
CA THR A 266 -14.38 2.82 -10.49
C THR A 266 -13.82 2.52 -9.10
N PHE A 267 -14.08 1.30 -8.59
CA PHE A 267 -13.56 0.81 -7.32
C PHE A 267 -13.19 -0.67 -7.46
N LEU A 268 -11.96 -1.03 -7.07
CA LEU A 268 -11.35 -2.32 -7.32
C LEU A 268 -10.56 -2.79 -6.12
N VAL A 269 -10.51 -4.11 -5.94
CA VAL A 269 -9.72 -4.74 -4.89
C VAL A 269 -8.99 -5.93 -5.46
N TRP A 270 -7.66 -5.91 -5.40
CA TRP A 270 -6.84 -7.11 -5.65
C TRP A 270 -6.66 -7.88 -4.35
N VAL A 271 -6.82 -9.19 -4.42
CA VAL A 271 -6.74 -10.08 -3.26
C VAL A 271 -5.53 -11.00 -3.42
N ASN A 272 -4.66 -11.02 -2.39
CA ASN A 272 -3.47 -11.89 -2.26
C ASN A 272 -2.39 -11.73 -3.34
N GLU A 273 -2.17 -10.50 -3.81
CA GLU A 273 -1.04 -10.15 -4.69
C GLU A 273 0.22 -9.88 -3.85
N GLU A 274 0.69 -8.64 -3.73
CA GLU A 274 1.83 -8.23 -2.89
C GLU A 274 1.44 -8.06 -1.41
N ASP A 275 0.16 -7.75 -1.15
CA ASP A 275 -0.44 -7.63 0.17
C ASP A 275 -1.77 -8.41 0.20
N HIS A 276 -2.40 -8.57 1.38
CA HIS A 276 -3.70 -9.25 1.47
C HIS A 276 -4.75 -8.56 0.59
N LEU A 277 -4.85 -7.23 0.68
CA LEU A 277 -5.72 -6.42 -0.15
C LEU A 277 -4.95 -5.26 -0.77
N ARG A 278 -5.16 -4.98 -2.06
CA ARG A 278 -4.88 -3.67 -2.67
C ARG A 278 -6.20 -3.02 -3.07
N VAL A 279 -6.61 -1.99 -2.34
CA VAL A 279 -7.86 -1.26 -2.57
C VAL A 279 -7.59 -0.06 -3.45
N ILE A 280 -8.34 0.11 -4.52
CA ILE A 280 -8.11 1.10 -5.58
C ILE A 280 -9.44 1.80 -5.90
N SER A 281 -9.43 3.12 -5.89
CA SER A 281 -10.47 3.96 -6.50
C SER A 281 -9.86 4.70 -7.69
N MET A 282 -10.55 4.73 -8.82
CA MET A 282 -10.08 5.44 -10.01
C MET A 282 -11.21 5.90 -10.91
N GLN A 283 -10.95 6.89 -11.75
CA GLN A 283 -11.81 7.30 -12.87
C GLN A 283 -11.03 8.08 -13.92
N LYS A 284 -11.64 8.29 -15.10
CA LYS A 284 -11.11 9.21 -16.12
C LYS A 284 -11.32 10.67 -15.69
N GLY A 285 -10.47 11.57 -16.21
CA GLY A 285 -10.49 12.99 -15.87
C GLY A 285 -9.88 13.31 -14.50
N GLY A 286 -10.09 14.56 -14.06
CA GLY A 286 -9.35 15.18 -12.96
C GLY A 286 -10.08 15.32 -11.61
N ASN A 287 -11.22 14.66 -11.40
CA ASN A 287 -11.96 14.77 -10.13
C ASN A 287 -11.36 13.85 -9.04
N MET A 288 -10.19 14.25 -8.50
CA MET A 288 -9.54 13.57 -7.37
C MET A 288 -10.40 13.52 -6.13
N LYS A 289 -11.20 14.55 -5.85
CA LYS A 289 -12.05 14.60 -4.66
C LYS A 289 -13.12 13.51 -4.67
N GLU A 290 -13.76 13.27 -5.82
CA GLU A 290 -14.71 12.17 -5.98
C GLU A 290 -14.03 10.79 -5.87
N VAL A 291 -12.86 10.62 -6.50
CA VAL A 291 -12.06 9.39 -6.37
C VAL A 291 -11.72 9.11 -4.91
N PHE A 292 -11.27 10.12 -4.17
CA PHE A 292 -10.88 10.00 -2.78
C PHE A 292 -12.07 9.77 -1.85
N LYS A 293 -13.21 10.43 -2.09
CA LYS A 293 -14.46 10.15 -1.38
C LYS A 293 -14.84 8.68 -1.49
N ARG A 294 -14.92 8.16 -2.73
CA ARG A 294 -15.25 6.75 -2.98
C ARG A 294 -14.24 5.81 -2.34
N PHE A 295 -12.96 6.15 -2.38
CA PHE A 295 -11.89 5.40 -1.73
C PHE A 295 -12.10 5.29 -0.20
N CYS A 296 -12.31 6.42 0.48
CA CYS A 296 -12.50 6.43 1.93
C CYS A 296 -13.77 5.68 2.36
N VAL A 297 -14.89 5.94 1.69
CA VAL A 297 -16.17 5.27 1.99
C VAL A 297 -16.08 3.76 1.73
N GLY A 298 -15.46 3.35 0.62
CA GLY A 298 -15.27 1.94 0.29
C GLY A 298 -14.38 1.22 1.30
N LEU A 299 -13.27 1.82 1.73
CA LEU A 299 -12.40 1.27 2.78
C LEU A 299 -13.14 1.08 4.11
N GLN A 300 -13.91 2.09 4.55
CA GLN A 300 -14.67 1.99 5.78
C GLN A 300 -15.68 0.85 5.72
N LYS A 301 -16.44 0.73 4.62
CA LYS A 301 -17.40 -0.36 4.42
C LYS A 301 -16.71 -1.74 4.48
N ILE A 302 -15.56 -1.89 3.84
CA ILE A 302 -14.79 -3.15 3.86
C ILE A 302 -14.33 -3.47 5.30
N GLU A 303 -13.75 -2.49 6.01
CA GLU A 303 -13.26 -2.68 7.38
C GLU A 303 -14.37 -3.06 8.36
N ASP A 304 -15.54 -2.43 8.24
CA ASP A 304 -16.71 -2.72 9.07
C ASP A 304 -17.15 -4.19 8.95
N VAL A 305 -16.99 -4.79 7.78
CA VAL A 305 -17.29 -6.22 7.59
C VAL A 305 -16.22 -7.09 8.23
N PHE A 306 -14.94 -6.82 8.00
CA PHE A 306 -13.86 -7.59 8.63
C PHE A 306 -13.94 -7.56 10.16
N LYS A 307 -14.25 -6.39 10.76
CA LYS A 307 -14.46 -6.24 12.21
C LYS A 307 -15.57 -7.12 12.76
N LYS A 308 -16.66 -7.36 12.01
CA LYS A 308 -17.73 -8.30 12.41
C LYS A 308 -17.25 -9.74 12.53
N HIS A 309 -16.22 -10.12 11.79
CA HIS A 309 -15.57 -11.43 11.89
C HIS A 309 -14.40 -11.45 12.89
N ASN A 310 -14.30 -10.42 13.75
CA ASN A 310 -13.24 -10.29 14.74
C ASN A 310 -11.82 -10.25 14.13
N HIS A 311 -11.73 -9.77 12.89
CA HIS A 311 -10.49 -9.50 12.16
C HIS A 311 -10.44 -8.00 11.84
N GLY A 312 -9.63 -7.22 12.55
CA GLY A 312 -9.34 -5.84 12.14
C GLY A 312 -8.30 -5.81 11.01
N PHE A 313 -8.01 -4.63 10.47
CA PHE A 313 -6.75 -4.43 9.77
C PHE A 313 -5.58 -4.39 10.76
N MET A 314 -4.41 -4.87 10.34
CA MET A 314 -3.18 -4.67 11.08
C MET A 314 -2.84 -3.18 11.09
N TRP A 315 -2.81 -2.59 12.28
CA TRP A 315 -2.56 -1.18 12.48
C TRP A 315 -1.98 -0.94 13.87
N ASN A 316 -1.01 -0.03 13.98
CA ASN A 316 -0.56 0.50 15.27
C ASN A 316 -0.27 2.00 15.18
N GLU A 317 -0.16 2.66 16.34
CA GLU A 317 -0.01 4.13 16.43
C GLU A 317 1.28 4.65 15.79
N HIS A 318 2.36 3.85 15.80
CA HIS A 318 3.66 4.25 15.27
C HIS A 318 3.75 4.07 13.75
N LEU A 319 3.37 2.91 13.23
CA LEU A 319 3.57 2.54 11.84
C LEU A 319 2.32 2.71 10.97
N GLY A 320 1.17 3.09 11.55
CA GLY A 320 -0.10 3.11 10.84
C GLY A 320 -0.51 1.71 10.37
N PHE A 321 -1.04 1.60 9.16
CA PHE A 321 -1.39 0.31 8.57
C PHE A 321 -0.14 -0.49 8.22
N ILE A 322 -0.11 -1.74 8.67
CA ILE A 322 0.99 -2.67 8.44
C ILE A 322 0.80 -3.38 7.09
N LEU A 323 1.83 -3.32 6.25
CA LEU A 323 1.93 -3.99 4.96
C LEU A 323 3.26 -4.72 4.84
N THR A 324 3.41 -5.52 3.80
CA THR A 324 4.54 -6.44 3.62
C THR A 324 5.86 -5.71 3.39
N CYS A 325 5.83 -4.64 2.60
CA CYS A 325 7.02 -3.84 2.30
C CYS A 325 7.07 -2.59 3.20
N PRO A 326 8.18 -2.30 3.90
CA PRO A 326 8.33 -1.11 4.74
C PRO A 326 8.05 0.21 4.02
N SER A 327 8.26 0.28 2.70
CA SER A 327 7.94 1.48 1.91
C SER A 327 6.45 1.80 1.84
N ASN A 328 5.57 0.85 2.15
CA ASN A 328 4.11 1.00 2.11
C ASN A 328 3.47 1.17 3.50
N LEU A 329 4.25 1.33 4.57
CA LEU A 329 3.71 1.62 5.91
C LEU A 329 2.97 2.96 5.98
N GLY A 330 2.30 3.21 7.10
CA GLY A 330 1.54 4.43 7.36
C GLY A 330 0.17 4.36 6.70
N THR A 331 -0.05 5.21 5.70
CA THR A 331 -1.30 5.20 4.92
C THR A 331 -1.35 4.06 3.90
N GLY A 332 -0.17 3.58 3.48
CA GLY A 332 0.01 2.77 2.26
C GLY A 332 -0.49 3.46 0.98
N LEU A 333 -0.82 4.75 1.05
CA LEU A 333 -1.58 5.45 0.03
C LEU A 333 -0.68 5.93 -1.09
N ARG A 334 -1.11 5.65 -2.31
CA ARG A 334 -0.59 6.29 -3.53
C ARG A 334 -1.75 6.93 -4.27
N GLY A 335 -1.90 8.24 -4.09
CA GLY A 335 -2.78 9.11 -4.85
C GLY A 335 -2.01 9.69 -6.03
N GLY A 336 -2.59 9.65 -7.21
CA GLY A 336 -1.90 10.12 -8.41
C GLY A 336 -2.79 10.31 -9.62
N VAL A 337 -2.18 10.85 -10.66
CA VAL A 337 -2.81 11.19 -11.93
C VAL A 337 -1.95 10.72 -13.10
N HIS A 338 -2.60 10.37 -14.20
CA HIS A 338 -1.96 10.39 -15.51
C HIS A 338 -2.10 11.81 -16.07
N VAL A 339 -0.99 12.53 -16.19
CA VAL A 339 -0.97 13.94 -16.62
C VAL A 339 -0.03 14.14 -17.80
N LYS A 340 -0.47 14.95 -18.77
CA LYS A 340 0.32 15.39 -19.93
C LYS A 340 1.16 16.59 -19.54
N LEU A 341 2.48 16.48 -19.64
CA LEU A 341 3.45 17.53 -19.33
C LEU A 341 4.57 17.59 -20.39
N PRO A 342 4.26 17.73 -21.69
CA PRO A 342 5.25 17.64 -22.75
C PRO A 342 6.36 18.70 -22.67
N LYS A 343 6.09 19.91 -22.16
CA LYS A 343 7.10 20.95 -22.00
C LYS A 343 7.83 20.82 -20.67
N LEU A 344 7.10 20.76 -19.57
CA LEU A 344 7.66 20.73 -18.21
C LEU A 344 8.56 19.50 -18.00
N SER A 345 8.20 18.35 -18.55
CA SER A 345 9.00 17.13 -18.39
C SER A 345 10.38 17.17 -19.06
N THR A 346 10.55 18.03 -20.07
CA THR A 346 11.85 18.26 -20.73
C THR A 346 12.61 19.43 -20.13
N HIS A 347 12.00 20.17 -19.19
CA HIS A 347 12.62 21.30 -18.54
C HIS A 347 13.70 20.83 -17.54
N ALA A 348 14.86 21.50 -17.51
CA ALA A 348 16.01 21.11 -16.69
C ALA A 348 15.70 21.01 -15.19
N LYS A 349 14.69 21.75 -14.71
CA LYS A 349 14.26 21.79 -13.30
C LYS A 349 13.18 20.75 -12.93
N PHE A 350 12.78 19.87 -13.84
CA PHE A 350 11.63 18.98 -13.60
C PHE A 350 11.80 18.07 -12.37
N GLU A 351 12.96 17.43 -12.23
CA GLU A 351 13.24 16.55 -11.08
C GLU A 351 13.30 17.33 -9.75
N GLU A 352 13.83 18.55 -9.78
CA GLU A 352 13.86 19.44 -8.62
C GLU A 352 12.44 19.84 -8.19
N ILE A 353 11.58 20.21 -9.16
CA ILE A 353 10.18 20.54 -8.90
C ILE A 353 9.45 19.37 -8.27
N LEU A 354 9.57 18.16 -8.84
CA LEU A 354 8.97 16.95 -8.28
C LEU A 354 9.43 16.69 -6.84
N THR A 355 10.75 16.77 -6.61
CA THR A 355 11.35 16.56 -5.28
C THR A 355 10.81 17.54 -4.25
N ARG A 356 10.67 18.82 -4.62
CA ARG A 356 10.16 19.87 -3.72
C ARG A 356 8.68 19.75 -3.44
N LEU A 357 7.91 19.33 -4.44
CA LEU A 357 6.49 19.01 -4.28
C LEU A 357 6.28 17.66 -3.57
N ARG A 358 7.35 16.91 -3.26
CA ARG A 358 7.29 15.55 -2.70
C ARG A 358 6.44 14.60 -3.56
N LEU A 359 6.54 14.80 -4.87
CA LEU A 359 5.93 13.98 -5.90
C LEU A 359 6.97 13.09 -6.55
N GLN A 360 6.53 11.95 -7.05
CA GLN A 360 7.34 11.03 -7.83
C GLN A 360 6.68 10.77 -9.17
N LYS A 361 7.49 10.56 -10.21
CA LYS A 361 7.04 10.18 -11.55
C LYS A 361 7.32 8.72 -11.87
N ARG A 362 6.44 8.11 -12.66
CA ARG A 362 6.62 6.81 -13.31
C ARG A 362 6.13 6.89 -14.76
N GLY A 363 6.51 5.92 -15.59
CA GLY A 363 5.92 5.78 -16.92
C GLY A 363 4.45 5.38 -16.87
N THR A 364 3.79 5.39 -18.03
CA THR A 364 2.33 5.26 -18.16
C THR A 364 1.78 3.90 -17.75
N GLY A 365 2.61 2.84 -17.72
CA GLY A 365 2.24 1.50 -17.28
C GLY A 365 2.72 1.12 -15.87
N GLY A 366 3.35 2.04 -15.12
CA GLY A 366 3.86 1.79 -13.77
C GLY A 366 5.38 1.93 -13.62
N VAL A 367 5.92 1.31 -12.55
CA VAL A 367 7.32 1.48 -12.08
C VAL A 367 8.36 1.21 -13.17
N ASP A 368 8.10 0.21 -14.01
CA ASP A 368 9.09 -0.35 -14.92
C ASP A 368 8.80 0.01 -16.38
N THR A 369 8.00 1.04 -16.63
CA THR A 369 7.61 1.47 -17.99
C THR A 369 8.15 2.85 -18.33
N ALA A 370 8.44 3.09 -19.60
CA ALA A 370 8.80 4.42 -20.10
C ALA A 370 7.56 5.33 -20.18
N SER A 371 7.75 6.65 -20.10
CA SER A 371 6.70 7.59 -20.44
C SER A 371 6.48 7.61 -21.96
N VAL A 372 5.23 7.73 -22.38
CA VAL A 372 4.87 7.81 -23.80
C VAL A 372 4.24 9.18 -24.04
N GLY A 373 4.79 9.94 -25.00
CA GLY A 373 4.19 11.20 -25.46
C GLY A 373 4.08 12.31 -24.41
N GLY A 374 4.99 12.36 -23.43
CA GLY A 374 4.95 13.36 -22.36
C GLY A 374 3.88 13.11 -21.30
N VAL A 375 3.28 11.90 -21.25
CA VAL A 375 2.34 11.49 -20.20
C VAL A 375 3.10 10.79 -19.07
N PHE A 376 2.83 11.22 -17.83
CA PHE A 376 3.46 10.68 -16.64
C PHE A 376 2.42 10.24 -15.60
N ASP A 377 2.73 9.16 -14.88
CA ASP A 377 2.07 8.81 -13.61
C ASP A 377 2.74 9.62 -12.49
N ILE A 378 2.09 10.70 -12.07
CA ILE A 378 2.54 11.57 -10.97
C ILE A 378 1.75 11.24 -9.71
N SER A 379 2.47 11.00 -8.60
CA SER A 379 1.87 10.60 -7.33
C SER A 379 2.67 11.11 -6.13
N ASN A 380 2.07 11.14 -4.93
CA ASN A 380 2.81 11.42 -3.70
C ASN A 380 4.00 10.45 -3.54
N ALA A 381 5.10 10.91 -2.95
CA ALA A 381 6.26 10.08 -2.61
C ALA A 381 6.18 9.50 -1.19
N ASP A 382 5.58 10.25 -0.25
CA ASP A 382 5.48 9.89 1.16
C ASP A 382 4.29 8.97 1.45
N ARG A 383 4.46 8.09 2.45
CA ARG A 383 3.42 7.14 2.91
C ARG A 383 3.24 7.16 4.42
N LEU A 384 4.32 7.38 5.16
CA LEU A 384 4.35 7.40 6.63
C LEU A 384 4.54 8.83 7.16
N GLY A 385 4.12 9.08 8.40
CA GLY A 385 4.23 10.39 9.07
C GLY A 385 3.29 11.51 8.58
N SER A 386 2.38 11.23 7.65
CA SER A 386 1.33 12.15 7.19
C SER A 386 0.04 11.38 6.90
N SER A 387 -1.11 12.03 7.02
CA SER A 387 -2.41 11.39 6.82
C SER A 387 -2.79 11.25 5.35
N GLU A 388 -3.81 10.42 5.07
CA GLU A 388 -4.34 10.22 3.72
C GLU A 388 -4.82 11.54 3.10
N VAL A 389 -5.58 12.34 3.85
CA VAL A 389 -6.00 13.69 3.41
C VAL A 389 -4.80 14.58 3.09
N GLN A 390 -3.78 14.61 3.95
CA GLN A 390 -2.59 15.44 3.71
C GLN A 390 -1.84 14.99 2.44
N GLN A 391 -1.70 13.69 2.23
CA GLN A 391 -1.02 13.13 1.06
C GLN A 391 -1.80 13.39 -0.23
N VAL A 392 -3.13 13.27 -0.22
CA VAL A 392 -3.96 13.58 -1.39
C VAL A 392 -4.02 15.08 -1.65
N GLN A 393 -4.07 15.92 -0.62
CA GLN A 393 -4.00 17.38 -0.77
C GLN A 393 -2.69 17.80 -1.44
N LEU A 394 -1.56 17.22 -1.01
CA LEU A 394 -0.25 17.47 -1.61
C LEU A 394 -0.22 17.12 -3.11
N VAL A 395 -0.89 16.03 -3.51
CA VAL A 395 -1.04 15.66 -4.93
C VAL A 395 -1.90 16.67 -5.67
N VAL A 396 -3.04 17.07 -5.10
CA VAL A 396 -3.93 18.07 -5.72
C VAL A 396 -3.18 19.37 -5.96
N ASP A 397 -2.51 19.91 -4.95
CA ASP A 397 -1.81 21.19 -5.01
C ASP A 397 -0.63 21.12 -5.98
N GLY A 398 0.18 20.06 -5.88
CA GLY A 398 1.35 19.89 -6.75
C GLY A 398 0.97 19.69 -8.22
N VAL A 399 -0.07 18.91 -8.51
CA VAL A 399 -0.54 18.70 -9.89
C VAL A 399 -1.11 19.99 -10.48
N LYS A 400 -1.89 20.78 -9.71
CA LYS A 400 -2.36 22.10 -10.17
C LYS A 400 -1.19 23.00 -10.56
N LEU A 401 -0.18 23.09 -9.69
CA LEU A 401 1.00 23.90 -9.96
C LEU A 401 1.78 23.44 -11.20
N MET A 402 1.94 22.12 -11.38
CA MET A 402 2.62 21.57 -12.55
C MET A 402 1.86 21.87 -13.85
N ILE A 403 0.52 21.87 -13.82
CA ILE A 403 -0.31 22.25 -14.97
C ILE A 403 -0.18 23.75 -15.26
N GLU A 404 -0.11 24.61 -14.24
CA GLU A 404 0.16 26.04 -14.43
C GLU A 404 1.54 26.29 -15.07
N MET A 405 2.57 25.58 -14.62
CA MET A 405 3.90 25.63 -15.22
C MET A 405 3.88 25.14 -16.68
N GLU A 406 3.18 24.05 -16.97
CA GLU A 406 3.02 23.55 -18.35
C GLU A 406 2.37 24.61 -19.25
N LYS A 407 1.27 25.23 -18.80
CA LYS A 407 0.56 26.29 -19.54
C LYS A 407 1.43 27.51 -19.82
N LYS A 408 2.30 27.90 -18.87
CA LYS A 408 3.27 28.98 -19.09
C LYS A 408 4.29 28.61 -20.16
N LEU A 409 4.86 27.41 -20.07
CA LEU A 409 5.85 26.93 -21.04
C LEU A 409 5.25 26.76 -22.45
N GLU A 410 3.98 26.38 -22.55
CA GLU A 410 3.23 26.32 -23.83
C GLU A 410 3.11 27.71 -24.49
N LYS A 411 3.04 28.78 -23.69
CA LYS A 411 3.02 30.18 -24.17
C LYS A 411 4.42 30.76 -24.38
N GLY A 412 5.49 30.01 -24.08
CA GLY A 412 6.88 30.48 -24.14
C GLY A 412 7.28 31.38 -22.96
N GLU A 413 6.52 31.37 -21.86
CA GLU A 413 6.81 32.12 -20.64
C GLU A 413 7.77 31.34 -19.72
N SER A 414 8.57 32.05 -18.91
CA SER A 414 9.42 31.42 -17.89
C SER A 414 8.60 30.95 -16.69
N ILE A 415 9.07 29.88 -16.04
CA ILE A 415 8.53 29.33 -14.78
C ILE A 415 9.43 29.63 -13.57
N ASP A 416 10.46 30.46 -13.73
CA ASP A 416 11.45 30.74 -12.69
C ASP A 416 10.84 31.45 -11.47
N ASP A 417 9.82 32.27 -11.69
CA ASP A 417 9.06 32.95 -10.64
C ASP A 417 8.30 31.96 -9.75
N ILE A 418 7.63 30.98 -10.37
CA ILE A 418 6.92 29.91 -9.67
C ILE A 418 7.92 28.98 -8.96
N HIS A 419 9.03 28.68 -9.62
CA HIS A 419 10.09 27.86 -9.03
C HIS A 419 10.73 28.51 -7.79
N ALA A 420 10.93 29.83 -7.80
CA ALA A 420 11.49 30.57 -6.67
C ALA A 420 10.58 30.50 -5.42
N ILE A 421 9.26 30.44 -5.59
CA ILE A 421 8.34 30.25 -4.46
C ILE A 421 8.59 28.90 -3.77
N LEU A 422 9.00 27.87 -4.52
CA LEU A 422 9.36 26.57 -3.96
C LEU A 422 10.71 26.58 -3.22
N THR A 423 11.52 27.67 -3.23
CA THR A 423 12.87 27.72 -2.62
C THR A 423 12.91 28.17 -1.16
N PHE A 424 11.78 28.49 -0.52
CA PHE A 424 11.77 28.89 0.89
C PHE A 424 11.75 27.69 1.86
N PRO A 425 12.34 27.80 3.08
CA PRO A 425 12.52 26.66 3.99
C PRO A 425 11.21 26.08 4.57
N ARG A 426 11.29 24.78 4.91
CA ARG A 426 10.22 23.79 5.13
C ARG A 426 9.34 23.87 6.38
N ASP A 427 9.50 24.84 7.28
CA ASP A 427 8.82 24.78 8.60
C ASP A 427 7.47 25.50 8.66
N THR A 428 6.86 25.85 7.52
CA THR A 428 5.52 26.46 7.51
C THR A 428 4.42 25.44 7.16
N PRO A 429 3.33 25.37 7.95
CA PRO A 429 2.24 24.44 7.69
C PRO A 429 1.53 24.79 6.37
N PRO A 430 0.95 23.80 5.66
CA PRO A 430 0.46 23.92 4.28
C PRO A 430 -0.61 25.01 4.03
N CYS A 431 -1.15 25.64 5.08
CA CYS A 431 -2.10 26.74 4.94
C CYS A 431 -1.46 28.08 4.49
N SER A 432 -0.14 28.25 4.51
CA SER A 432 0.52 29.52 4.17
C SER A 432 0.82 29.72 2.67
N LEU A 433 0.93 28.65 1.88
CA LEU A 433 1.19 28.73 0.44
C LEU A 433 0.02 29.36 -0.32
N PHE A 434 -1.22 29.01 0.05
CA PHE A 434 -2.44 29.56 -0.56
C PHE A 434 -2.64 31.05 -0.26
N SER A 435 -2.25 31.51 0.94
CA SER A 435 -2.30 32.93 1.30
C SER A 435 -1.38 33.78 0.42
N TYR A 436 -0.22 33.25 0.03
CA TYR A 436 0.70 33.93 -0.88
C TYR A 436 0.18 34.02 -2.32
N PHE A 437 -0.49 32.96 -2.81
CA PHE A 437 -1.17 32.99 -4.11
C PHE A 437 -2.25 34.08 -4.16
N PHE A 438 -3.03 34.25 -3.07
CA PHE A 438 -4.06 35.28 -2.98
C PHE A 438 -3.46 36.70 -3.00
N PHE A 439 -2.34 36.92 -2.31
CA PHE A 439 -1.66 38.23 -2.27
C PHE A 439 -0.96 38.59 -3.60
N SER A 440 -0.33 37.62 -4.29
CA SER A 440 0.27 37.87 -5.62
C SER A 440 -0.78 38.16 -6.71
N PHE A 441 -1.94 37.49 -6.64
CA PHE A 441 -3.05 37.75 -7.56
C PHE A 441 -3.65 39.15 -7.34
N LEU A 442 -3.80 39.57 -6.07
CA LEU A 442 -4.24 40.93 -5.72
C LEU A 442 -3.23 41.99 -6.17
N SER A 443 -1.93 41.72 -6.05
CA SER A 443 -0.87 42.64 -6.50
C SER A 443 -0.84 42.82 -8.02
N SER A 444 -1.16 41.79 -8.81
CA SER A 444 -1.31 41.91 -10.27
C SER A 444 -2.60 42.61 -10.70
N LEU A 445 -3.67 42.50 -9.91
CA LEU A 445 -4.89 43.30 -10.14
C LEU A 445 -4.68 44.79 -9.82
N LEU A 446 -3.90 45.09 -8.77
CA LEU A 446 -3.64 46.47 -8.34
C LEU A 446 -2.64 47.20 -9.25
N SER A 447 -1.73 46.50 -9.93
CA SER A 447 -0.85 47.10 -10.94
C SER A 447 -1.57 47.44 -12.26
N SER A 448 -2.82 47.01 -12.41
CA SER A 448 -3.67 47.30 -13.59
C SER A 448 -4.50 48.59 -13.45
N PHE A 449 -4.47 49.25 -12.29
CA PHE A 449 -5.16 50.52 -12.03
C PHE A 449 -4.19 51.60 -11.54
N SER A 450 -3.45 52.24 -12.45
CA SER A 450 -2.79 53.52 -12.15
C SER A 450 -3.63 54.68 -12.71
N CYS A 451 -4.61 55.15 -11.94
CA CYS A 451 -5.12 56.51 -12.10
C CYS A 451 -4.33 57.43 -11.16
N THR A 452 -3.65 58.39 -11.77
CA THR A 452 -2.91 59.50 -11.17
C THR A 452 -3.74 60.32 -10.18
N PHE A 453 -3.23 60.55 -8.96
CA PHE A 453 -3.52 61.77 -8.18
C PHE A 453 -2.29 62.18 -7.34
N PRO A 454 -2.08 63.48 -7.06
CA PRO A 454 -0.79 64.04 -6.71
C PRO A 454 -0.52 64.10 -5.19
N TYR A 455 0.78 64.17 -4.89
CA TYR A 455 1.41 64.31 -3.58
C TYR A 455 0.86 65.45 -2.70
N LEU A 456 0.68 65.18 -1.41
CA LEU A 456 0.69 66.16 -0.32
C LEU A 456 1.76 65.74 0.72
N PRO A 457 2.52 66.67 1.31
CA PRO A 457 3.66 66.35 2.16
C PRO A 457 3.26 66.12 3.62
N VAL A 458 3.95 65.20 4.29
CA VAL A 458 3.85 64.91 5.73
C VAL A 458 5.01 65.61 6.46
N PRO A 459 4.80 66.31 7.59
CA PRO A 459 5.87 66.95 8.35
C PRO A 459 6.53 65.99 9.35
N PRO A 460 7.79 66.21 9.78
CA PRO A 460 8.52 65.29 10.67
C PRO A 460 8.61 65.84 12.11
N VAL A 461 8.33 65.03 13.14
CA VAL A 461 8.67 65.37 14.54
C VAL A 461 8.96 64.14 15.42
N THR A 462 10.26 64.01 15.72
CA THR A 462 10.98 63.68 16.99
C THR A 462 10.81 62.38 17.78
N SER A 463 12.01 61.84 18.06
CA SER A 463 12.48 61.01 19.16
C SER A 463 11.92 61.30 20.56
N TRP A 464 11.68 60.23 21.34
CA TRP A 464 11.92 60.21 22.79
C TRP A 464 12.46 58.85 23.23
N ASP A 465 13.35 58.94 24.21
CA ASP A 465 14.22 57.92 24.78
C ASP A 465 13.64 57.41 26.12
N GLN A 466 14.10 56.22 26.53
CA GLN A 466 14.29 55.74 27.90
C GLN A 466 13.15 55.26 28.86
N THR A 467 13.49 54.09 29.46
CA THR A 467 13.30 53.61 30.85
C THR A 467 12.19 52.63 31.25
N SER A 468 12.66 51.41 31.58
CA SER A 468 12.31 50.49 32.69
C SER A 468 10.97 50.63 33.43
N THR A 469 10.20 49.54 33.44
CA THR A 469 9.94 48.72 34.64
C THR A 469 9.54 47.30 34.24
#